data_AF-A0A1J5KTT8-F1
#
_entry.id   AF-A0A1J5KTT8-F1
#
_cell.length_a   1.000
_cell.length_b   1.000
_cell.length_c   1.000
_cell.angle_alpha   90.00
_cell.angle_beta   90.00
_cell.angle_gamma   90.00
#
_symmetry.space_group_name_H-M   'P 1'
#
loop_
_entity.id
_entity.type
_entity.pdbx_description
1 polymer ?
#
loop_
_entity_poly.entity_id
_entity_poly.type
_entity_poly.pdbx_seq_one_letter_code
_entity_poly.pdbx_strand_id
1 'polypeptide(L)'
;MVNLDYSSMTGNPATNLSSSDIISGWKTVLPGFTNTHHQIGNFIIKVNENKANAFCYGTATHFIEGNENPIWTVIGSYDFELERLKNRWKIKTMKFNHKHQSGNNKLVEQAIKNVKEN
;
A
#
# COMPACT_ATOMS: atom_id res chain seq x y z
N MET A 1 14.19 -7.49 -5.85
CA MET A 1 13.93 -6.05 -5.66
C MET A 1 12.58 -5.71 -6.26
N VAL A 2 11.87 -4.79 -5.62
CA VAL A 2 10.60 -4.19 -6.04
C VAL A 2 10.79 -2.68 -6.00
N ASN A 3 10.41 -1.99 -7.07
CA ASN A 3 10.30 -0.54 -7.08
C ASN A 3 9.01 -0.14 -6.35
N LEU A 4 9.16 0.48 -5.18
CA LEU A 4 8.05 0.93 -4.34
C LEU A 4 7.95 2.45 -4.46
N ASP A 5 6.82 2.92 -5.00
CA ASP A 5 6.57 4.34 -5.23
C ASP A 5 5.30 4.78 -4.50
N TYR A 6 5.51 5.48 -3.39
CA TYR A 6 4.49 6.21 -2.64
C TYR A 6 4.71 7.73 -2.71
N SER A 7 5.44 8.22 -3.72
CA SER A 7 5.85 9.63 -3.82
C SER A 7 4.66 10.59 -3.86
N SER A 8 3.58 10.21 -4.55
CA SER A 8 2.34 10.99 -4.63
C SER A 8 1.65 11.19 -3.26
N MET A 9 1.92 10.32 -2.29
CA MET A 9 1.32 10.35 -0.95
C MET A 9 2.28 10.93 0.10
N THR A 10 3.57 10.59 0.01
CA THR A 10 4.56 10.88 1.06
C THR A 10 5.53 12.01 0.70
N GLY A 11 5.59 12.41 -0.57
CA GLY A 11 6.61 13.34 -1.08
C GLY A 11 8.00 12.73 -1.26
N ASN A 12 8.25 11.51 -0.77
CA ASN A 12 9.54 10.85 -0.88
C ASN A 12 9.69 10.14 -2.24
N PRO A 13 10.90 10.13 -2.84
CA PRO A 13 11.12 9.47 -4.13
C PRO A 13 10.91 7.96 -4.05
N ALA A 14 10.55 7.36 -5.20
CA ALA A 14 10.45 5.91 -5.34
C ALA A 14 11.77 5.22 -4.96
N THR A 15 11.68 4.07 -4.29
CA THR A 15 12.85 3.33 -3.80
C THR A 15 12.79 1.88 -4.23
N ASN A 16 13.94 1.32 -4.62
CA ASN A 16 14.06 -0.11 -4.90
C ASN A 16 14.40 -0.85 -3.60
N LEU A 17 13.49 -1.70 -3.14
CA LEU A 17 13.63 -2.45 -1.88
C LEU A 17 13.55 -3.96 -2.11
N SER A 18 14.14 -4.74 -1.20
CA SER A 18 13.86 -6.18 -1.18
C SER A 18 12.45 -6.42 -0.63
N SER A 19 11.85 -7.57 -0.93
CA SER A 19 10.53 -7.89 -0.36
C SER A 19 10.55 -7.96 1.17
N SER A 20 11.68 -8.40 1.76
CA SER A 20 11.88 -8.42 3.21
C SER A 20 11.94 -7.02 3.81
N ASP A 21 12.59 -6.06 3.15
CA ASP A 21 12.66 -4.67 3.65
C ASP A 21 11.29 -4.00 3.59
N ILE A 22 10.53 -4.23 2.51
CA ILE A 22 9.15 -3.72 2.38
C ILE A 22 8.28 -4.26 3.51
N ILE A 23 8.29 -5.58 3.73
CA ILE A 23 7.53 -6.21 4.81
C ILE A 23 7.98 -5.68 6.18
N SER A 24 9.28 -5.48 6.38
CA SER A 24 9.82 -4.94 7.64
C SER A 24 9.34 -3.51 7.88
N GLY A 25 9.32 -2.67 6.85
CA GLY A 25 8.76 -1.32 6.93
C GLY A 25 7.26 -1.33 7.25
N TRP A 26 6.46 -2.17 6.59
CA TRP A 26 5.03 -2.28 6.87
C TRP A 26 4.73 -2.79 8.29
N LYS A 27 5.59 -3.67 8.84
CA LYS A 27 5.46 -4.17 10.22
C LYS A 27 5.61 -3.07 11.28
N THR A 28 6.24 -1.93 10.97
CA THR A 28 6.39 -0.85 11.95
C THR A 28 5.11 -0.03 12.15
N VAL A 29 4.04 -0.31 11.40
CA VAL A 29 2.80 0.49 11.41
C VAL A 29 1.53 -0.35 11.28
N LEU A 30 1.44 -1.28 10.32
CA LEU A 30 0.20 -1.99 10.03
C LEU A 30 -0.38 -2.77 11.23
N PRO A 31 0.44 -3.45 12.06
CA PRO A 31 -0.09 -4.16 13.24
C PRO A 31 -0.66 -3.25 14.33
N GLY A 32 -0.41 -1.94 14.27
CA GLY A 32 -0.93 -0.99 15.25
C GLY A 32 -2.37 -0.55 14.98
N PHE A 33 -2.91 -0.87 13.80
CA PHE A 33 -4.34 -0.72 13.52
C PHE A 33 -5.10 -1.95 14.03
N THR A 34 -6.30 -1.76 14.57
CA THR A 34 -7.19 -2.88 14.91
C THR A 34 -7.57 -3.65 13.65
N ASN A 35 -7.92 -2.93 12.58
CA ASN A 35 -8.19 -3.51 11.27
C ASN A 35 -7.69 -2.60 10.15
N THR A 36 -7.29 -3.22 9.04
CA THR A 36 -7.07 -2.53 7.77
C THR A 36 -7.81 -3.28 6.67
N HIS A 37 -8.38 -2.56 5.72
CA HIS A 37 -9.07 -3.11 4.57
C HIS A 37 -8.60 -2.40 3.31
N HIS A 38 -7.92 -3.14 2.42
CA HIS A 38 -7.46 -2.63 1.14
C HIS A 38 -8.33 -3.24 0.03
N GLN A 39 -9.27 -2.45 -0.48
CA GLN A 39 -10.14 -2.84 -1.58
C GLN A 39 -9.60 -2.28 -2.89
N ILE A 40 -9.26 -3.17 -3.82
CA ILE A 40 -8.77 -2.81 -5.15
C ILE A 40 -9.66 -3.42 -6.23
N GLY A 41 -9.81 -2.73 -7.37
CA GLY A 41 -10.73 -3.16 -8.41
C GLY A 41 -10.63 -2.39 -9.73
N ASN A 42 -11.51 -2.75 -10.67
CA ASN A 42 -11.59 -2.19 -12.03
C ASN A 42 -10.25 -2.28 -12.76
N PHE A 43 -9.69 -3.49 -12.78
CA PHE A 43 -8.38 -3.75 -13.35
C PHE A 43 -8.35 -3.55 -14.86
N ILE A 44 -7.33 -2.85 -15.34
CA ILE A 44 -6.96 -2.79 -16.75
C ILE A 44 -5.59 -3.47 -16.87
N ILE A 45 -5.57 -4.66 -17.46
CA ILE A 45 -4.38 -5.51 -17.51
C ILE A 45 -3.92 -5.66 -18.97
N LYS A 46 -2.63 -5.39 -19.19
CA LYS A 46 -1.94 -5.64 -20.47
C LYS A 46 -0.83 -6.65 -20.23
N VAL A 47 -0.86 -7.80 -20.92
CA VAL A 47 0.13 -8.86 -20.79
C VAL A 47 0.96 -8.92 -22.07
N ASN A 48 2.29 -8.99 -21.92
CA ASN A 48 3.25 -9.20 -22.99
C ASN A 48 4.24 -10.29 -22.55
N GLU A 49 4.04 -11.52 -23.03
CA GLU A 49 4.84 -12.70 -22.69
C GLU A 49 5.02 -12.91 -21.17
N ASN A 50 6.21 -12.57 -20.66
CA ASN A 50 6.61 -12.71 -19.27
C ASN A 50 6.51 -11.39 -18.49
N LYS A 51 5.92 -10.35 -19.07
CA LYS A 51 5.70 -9.04 -18.45
C LYS A 51 4.21 -8.69 -18.48
N ALA A 52 3.75 -7.95 -17.49
CA ALA A 52 2.40 -7.39 -17.50
C ALA A 52 2.38 -6.02 -16.82
N ASN A 53 1.49 -5.16 -17.29
CA ASN A 53 1.11 -3.93 -16.59
C ASN A 53 -0.33 -4.09 -16.11
N ALA A 54 -0.60 -3.74 -14.85
CA ALA A 54 -1.94 -3.74 -14.30
C ALA A 54 -2.21 -2.40 -13.64
N PHE A 55 -3.20 -1.68 -14.15
CA PHE A 55 -3.78 -0.52 -13.48
C PHE A 55 -5.01 -0.94 -12.69
N CYS A 56 -5.23 -0.37 -11.51
CA CYS A 56 -6.50 -0.54 -10.78
C CYS A 56 -6.78 0.65 -9.86
N TYR A 57 -8.05 0.83 -9.46
CA TYR A 57 -8.39 1.76 -8.38
C TYR A 57 -8.21 1.09 -7.02
N GLY A 58 -7.95 1.89 -5.98
CA GLY A 58 -7.74 1.40 -4.63
C GLY A 58 -8.33 2.32 -3.57
N THR A 59 -8.99 1.70 -2.59
CA THR A 59 -9.46 2.30 -1.34
C THR A 59 -8.83 1.55 -0.18
N ALA A 60 -8.08 2.24 0.67
CA ALA A 60 -7.51 1.69 1.89
C ALA A 60 -8.20 2.34 3.10
N THR A 61 -8.87 1.54 3.91
CA THR A 61 -9.51 1.97 5.15
C THR A 61 -8.76 1.39 6.33
N HIS A 62 -8.46 2.23 7.31
CA HIS A 62 -7.74 1.88 8.53
C HIS A 62 -8.60 2.22 9.73
N PHE A 63 -8.66 1.30 10.69
CA PHE A 63 -9.55 1.39 11.85
C PHE A 63 -8.77 1.14 13.15
N ILE A 64 -9.02 1.97 14.17
CA ILE A 64 -8.55 1.76 15.55
C ILE A 64 -9.76 1.80 16.48
N GLU A 65 -10.07 0.67 17.11
CA GLU A 65 -11.15 0.57 18.09
C GLU A 65 -10.88 1.46 19.31
N GLY A 66 -11.93 2.08 19.85
CA GLY A 66 -11.84 2.96 21.03
C GLY A 66 -11.29 4.37 20.74
N ASN A 67 -10.85 4.68 19.52
CA ASN A 67 -10.52 6.05 19.14
C ASN A 67 -11.80 6.87 18.87
N GLU A 68 -11.82 8.15 19.28
CA GLU A 68 -12.97 9.05 19.07
C GLU A 68 -13.31 9.23 17.58
N ASN A 69 -12.29 9.29 16.71
CA ASN A 69 -12.42 9.37 15.27
C ASN A 69 -11.69 8.19 14.63
N PRO A 70 -12.33 7.01 14.58
CA PRO A 70 -11.61 5.74 14.46
C PRO A 70 -11.27 5.33 13.02
N ILE A 71 -11.64 6.11 12.01
CA ILE A 71 -11.49 5.74 10.60
C ILE A 71 -10.56 6.71 9.88
N TRP A 72 -9.59 6.17 9.14
CA TRP A 72 -8.79 6.86 8.13
C TRP A 72 -8.92 6.15 6.78
N THR A 73 -9.31 6.89 5.74
CA THR A 73 -9.45 6.34 4.39
C THR A 73 -8.53 7.05 3.41
N VAL A 74 -7.83 6.26 2.59
CA VAL A 74 -6.93 6.73 1.51
C VAL A 74 -7.46 6.23 0.18
N ILE A 75 -7.65 7.14 -0.78
CA ILE A 75 -8.22 6.85 -2.10
C ILE A 75 -7.18 7.16 -3.18
N GLY A 76 -7.05 6.24 -4.14
CA GLY A 76 -6.14 6.42 -5.25
C GLY A 76 -6.30 5.36 -6.33
N SER A 77 -5.19 5.11 -7.03
CA SER A 77 -5.04 4.04 -8.01
C SER A 77 -3.63 3.48 -7.94
N TYR A 78 -3.45 2.26 -8.43
CA TYR A 78 -2.15 1.63 -8.53
C TYR A 78 -1.76 1.43 -10.00
N ASP A 79 -0.48 1.63 -10.29
CA ASP A 79 0.19 1.10 -11.47
C ASP A 79 1.15 -0.01 -11.01
N PHE A 80 0.86 -1.24 -11.43
CA PHE A 80 1.72 -2.39 -11.20
C PHE A 80 2.47 -2.76 -12.47
N GLU A 81 3.74 -3.08 -12.31
CA GLU A 81 4.50 -3.86 -13.29
C GLU A 81 4.77 -5.24 -12.71
N LEU A 82 4.52 -6.28 -13.50
CA LEU A 82 4.68 -7.67 -13.10
C LEU A 82 5.63 -8.38 -14.05
N GLU A 83 6.35 -9.35 -13.50
CA GLU A 83 7.22 -10.26 -14.24
C GLU A 83 6.87 -11.71 -13.88
N ARG A 84 6.81 -12.59 -14.88
CA ARG A 84 6.54 -14.02 -14.71
C ARG A 84 7.84 -14.76 -14.48
N LEU A 85 8.06 -15.21 -13.25
CA LEU A 85 9.24 -15.96 -12.83
C LEU A 85 8.83 -17.38 -12.39
N LYS A 86 9.41 -18.41 -13.03
CA LYS A 86 9.11 -19.83 -12.75
C LYS A 86 7.59 -20.09 -12.74
N ASN A 87 6.90 -19.67 -13.81
CA ASN A 87 5.45 -19.76 -13.98
C ASN A 87 4.59 -19.04 -12.92
N ARG A 88 5.16 -18.07 -12.20
CA ARG A 88 4.41 -17.23 -11.24
C ARG A 88 4.63 -15.76 -11.51
N TRP A 89 3.54 -15.00 -11.60
CA TRP A 89 3.60 -13.54 -11.67
C TRP A 89 4.07 -12.98 -10.33
N LYS A 90 4.99 -12.03 -10.39
CA LYS A 90 5.55 -11.30 -9.25
C LYS A 90 5.51 -9.81 -9.55
N ILE A 91 5.17 -9.00 -8.55
CA ILE A 91 5.21 -7.55 -8.64
C ILE A 91 6.67 -7.09 -8.67
N LYS A 92 7.01 -6.29 -9.68
CA LYS A 92 8.31 -5.64 -9.86
C LYS A 92 8.24 -4.15 -9.55
N THR A 93 7.10 -3.53 -9.80
CA THR A 93 6.83 -2.14 -9.48
C THR A 93 5.45 -2.06 -8.84
N MET A 94 5.35 -1.35 -7.72
CA MET A 94 4.09 -0.94 -7.11
C MET A 94 4.13 0.57 -6.92
N LYS A 95 3.41 1.28 -7.77
CA LYS A 95 3.22 2.71 -7.66
C LYS A 95 1.81 3.01 -7.20
N PHE A 96 1.67 3.77 -6.13
CA PHE A 96 0.39 4.33 -5.72
C PHE A 96 0.29 5.78 -6.22
N ASN A 97 -0.81 6.07 -6.90
CA ASN A 97 -1.21 7.41 -7.31
C ASN A 97 -2.31 7.88 -6.35
N HIS A 98 -1.90 8.57 -5.29
CA HIS A 98 -2.78 9.16 -4.31
C HIS A 98 -3.68 10.23 -4.96
N LYS A 99 -4.98 10.17 -4.64
CA LYS A 99 -5.97 11.16 -5.09
C LYS A 99 -6.40 12.06 -3.95
N HIS A 100 -6.89 11.46 -2.87
CA HIS A 100 -7.28 12.17 -1.65
C HIS A 100 -7.37 11.18 -0.48
N GLN A 101 -7.52 11.74 0.71
CA GLN A 101 -7.76 11.01 1.94
C GLN A 101 -8.84 11.71 2.77
N SER A 102 -9.52 10.96 3.63
CA SER A 102 -10.58 11.46 4.51
C SER A 102 -10.54 10.75 5.87
N GLY A 103 -11.29 11.28 6.83
CA GLY A 103 -11.27 10.80 8.21
C GLY A 103 -10.02 11.28 8.98
N ASN A 104 -9.60 10.49 9.97
CA ASN A 104 -8.56 10.86 10.90
C ASN A 104 -7.17 10.40 10.45
N ASN A 105 -6.48 11.21 9.65
CA ASN A 105 -5.12 10.90 9.18
C ASN A 105 -4.07 10.76 10.30
N LYS A 106 -4.35 11.22 11.53
CA LYS A 106 -3.45 11.04 12.69
C LYS A 106 -3.44 9.60 13.24
N LEU A 107 -4.34 8.73 12.78
CA LEU A 107 -4.34 7.32 13.19
C LEU A 107 -3.06 6.60 12.79
N VAL A 108 -2.34 7.05 11.76
CA VAL A 108 -1.02 6.49 11.41
C VAL A 108 0.00 6.65 12.54
N GLU A 109 0.00 7.80 13.21
CA GLU A 109 0.89 8.07 14.35
C GLU A 109 0.50 7.20 15.56
N GLN A 110 -0.80 7.05 15.80
CA GLN A 110 -1.29 6.18 16.87
C GLN A 110 -0.95 4.71 16.59
N ALA A 111 -1.11 4.23 15.34
CA ALA A 111 -0.74 2.88 14.97
C ALA A 111 0.76 2.62 15.19
N ILE A 112 1.64 3.56 14.82
CA ILE A 112 3.08 3.46 15.10
C ILE A 112 3.36 3.37 16.61
N LYS A 113 2.62 4.10 17.46
CA LYS A 113 2.74 3.98 18.92
C LYS A 113 2.29 2.61 19.41
N ASN A 114 1.12 2.15 18.97
CA ASN A 114 0.57 0.84 19.34
C ASN A 114 1.54 -0.31 19.01
N VAL A 115 2.27 -0.24 17.88
CA VAL A 115 3.29 -1.26 17.54
C VAL A 115 4.45 -1.29 18.53
N LYS A 116 4.83 -0.15 19.12
CA LYS A 116 5.94 -0.06 20.09
C LYS A 116 5.56 -0.50 21.50
N GLU A 117 4.26 -0.47 21.82
CA GLU A 117 3.72 -0.82 23.13
C GLU A 117 3.35 -2.31 23.25
N ASN A 118 3.33 -3.03 22.12
CA ASN A 118 3.13 -4.49 22.02
C ASN A 118 4.47 -5.24 22.02
#